data_AF-A0A5N5HDJ4-F1
#
_entry.id   AF-A0A5N5HDJ4-F1
#
_cell.length_a   1.000
_cell.length_b   1.000
_cell.length_c   1.000
_cell.angle_alpha   90.00
_cell.angle_beta   90.00
_cell.angle_gamma   90.00
#
_symmetry.space_group_name_H-M   'P 1'
#
loop_
_entity.id
_entity.type
_entity.pdbx_description
1 polymer ?
#
loop_
_entity_poly.entity_id
_entity_poly.type
_entity_poly.pdbx_seq_one_letter_code
_entity_poly.pdbx_strand_id
1 'polypeptide(L)'
;MEISESTVEHQEHEATDSSGDEKAGPPHEALFLVSAYLPLFELLAVSGVCRTLRDAVNTDVLPWLNIIVKAPLNLRISDEVLKKITSKANGRLRSLALMNCANVTDEGLQRVVEQNPLINKLYVPGCTGLTPDGVIRAAKTLSENHHGLKSLMIYGIYNMNKQHLETLESYLQINRSQQKQPGGSRPLLFHEYKDCPTSRHDNGHAAIDVQVCPKCDEVRMVFDCPRRTCWTKIDRPMTDCRGCNFCIPRCQECGGCVDCEEMEEAVCADILCSDCWLQLPKCDFCNKPYCKQHAGKGYCPPGSTGFVCDVCYAKFIVDLHSVVE
;
A
#
# COMPACT_ATOMS: atom_id res chain seq x y z
N MET A 1 14.00 -95.07 -11.45
CA MET A 1 13.75 -94.43 -10.15
C MET A 1 14.29 -93.03 -10.25
N GLU A 2 13.56 -92.11 -10.88
CA GLU A 2 12.34 -91.49 -10.35
C GLU A 2 12.62 -90.75 -9.05
N ILE A 3 12.72 -89.42 -9.14
CA ILE A 3 12.31 -88.48 -8.10
C ILE A 3 11.68 -87.33 -8.88
N SER A 4 10.36 -87.36 -9.05
CA SER A 4 9.59 -86.34 -9.75
C SER A 4 9.05 -85.28 -8.78
N GLU A 5 9.18 -84.05 -9.25
CA GLU A 5 9.07 -82.75 -8.61
C GLU A 5 7.70 -82.44 -8.00
N SER A 6 7.73 -81.76 -6.84
CA SER A 6 6.59 -81.10 -6.23
C SER A 6 6.35 -79.74 -6.90
N THR A 7 5.16 -79.57 -7.48
CA THR A 7 4.62 -78.31 -8.00
C THR A 7 4.31 -77.33 -6.87
N VAL A 8 4.75 -76.07 -7.06
CA VAL A 8 4.27 -74.90 -6.33
C VAL A 8 3.57 -74.04 -7.37
N GLU A 9 2.24 -74.01 -7.36
CA GLU A 9 1.45 -73.05 -8.14
C GLU A 9 0.77 -72.06 -7.20
N HIS A 10 1.10 -70.80 -7.45
CA HIS A 10 0.57 -69.61 -6.78
C HIS A 10 -0.89 -69.38 -7.18
N GLN A 11 -1.76 -69.23 -6.20
CA GLN A 11 -3.13 -68.79 -6.43
C GLN A 11 -3.17 -67.25 -6.31
N GLU A 12 -3.30 -66.60 -7.46
CA GLU A 12 -3.52 -65.16 -7.60
C GLU A 12 -4.86 -64.77 -6.94
N HIS A 13 -4.78 -63.94 -5.90
CA HIS A 13 -5.93 -63.20 -5.40
C HIS A 13 -5.99 -61.86 -6.14
N GLU A 14 -6.85 -61.76 -7.14
CA GLU A 14 -7.31 -60.48 -7.70
C GLU A 14 -8.03 -59.68 -6.60
N ALA A 15 -7.29 -58.80 -5.93
CA ALA A 15 -7.88 -57.67 -5.24
C ALA A 15 -8.19 -56.62 -6.30
N THR A 16 -9.46 -56.51 -6.68
CA THR A 16 -9.97 -55.40 -7.47
C THR A 16 -9.71 -54.10 -6.70
N ASP A 17 -8.67 -53.36 -7.12
CA ASP A 17 -8.41 -52.00 -6.69
C ASP A 17 -9.50 -51.10 -7.27
N SER A 18 -10.63 -50.99 -6.57
CA SER A 18 -11.58 -49.91 -6.77
C SER A 18 -11.08 -48.67 -6.03
N SER A 19 -9.93 -48.14 -6.43
CA SER A 19 -9.52 -46.78 -6.11
C SER A 19 -10.36 -45.82 -6.96
N GLY A 20 -11.64 -45.73 -6.60
CA GLY A 20 -12.51 -44.67 -7.08
C GLY A 20 -11.87 -43.35 -6.68
N ASP A 21 -11.41 -42.60 -7.67
CA ASP A 21 -11.02 -41.20 -7.57
C ASP A 21 -12.28 -40.44 -7.11
N GLU A 22 -12.54 -40.43 -5.79
CA GLU A 22 -13.54 -39.58 -5.16
C GLU A 22 -13.09 -38.15 -5.44
N LYS A 23 -13.55 -37.62 -6.58
CA LYS A 23 -13.35 -36.23 -6.95
C LYS A 23 -13.84 -35.41 -5.78
N ALA A 24 -12.89 -34.81 -5.06
CA ALA A 24 -13.17 -33.89 -3.97
C ALA A 24 -14.29 -32.95 -4.45
N GLY A 25 -15.40 -32.94 -3.71
CA GLY A 25 -16.55 -32.11 -4.03
C GLY A 25 -16.15 -30.64 -4.19
N PRO A 26 -16.99 -29.82 -4.84
CA PRO A 26 -16.71 -28.41 -4.98
C PRO A 26 -16.48 -27.77 -3.60
N PRO A 27 -15.58 -26.78 -3.52
CA PRO A 27 -15.33 -26.07 -2.28
C PRO A 27 -16.62 -25.46 -1.75
N HIS A 28 -16.81 -25.54 -0.43
CA HIS A 28 -18.01 -25.03 0.24
C HIS A 28 -18.23 -23.55 -0.09
N GLU A 29 -19.48 -23.12 -0.34
CA GLU A 29 -19.82 -21.76 -0.79
C GLU A 29 -19.27 -20.66 0.12
N ALA A 30 -19.23 -20.92 1.43
CA ALA A 30 -18.61 -20.05 2.43
C ALA A 30 -17.18 -19.62 2.09
N LEU A 31 -16.40 -20.44 1.37
CA LEU A 31 -15.05 -20.09 0.95
C LEU A 31 -15.03 -18.89 0.00
N PHE A 32 -16.01 -18.79 -0.92
CA PHE A 32 -16.11 -17.66 -1.84
C PHE A 32 -16.43 -16.36 -1.10
N LEU A 33 -17.32 -16.46 -0.09
CA LEU A 33 -17.63 -15.33 0.79
C LEU A 33 -16.39 -14.86 1.53
N VAL A 34 -15.62 -15.77 2.14
CA VAL A 34 -14.39 -15.42 2.87
C VAL A 34 -13.33 -14.84 1.93
N SER A 35 -13.14 -15.44 0.75
CA SER A 35 -12.12 -15.04 -0.22
C SER A 35 -12.26 -13.58 -0.67
N ALA A 36 -13.49 -13.06 -0.75
CA ALA A 36 -13.74 -11.66 -1.10
C ALA A 36 -13.22 -10.65 -0.06
N TYR A 37 -12.96 -11.07 1.18
CA TYR A 37 -12.44 -10.23 2.26
C TYR A 37 -10.96 -10.46 2.57
N LEU A 38 -10.34 -11.47 1.95
CA LEU A 38 -8.92 -11.74 2.17
C LEU A 38 -8.05 -10.69 1.46
N PRO A 39 -7.06 -10.09 2.13
CA PRO A 39 -6.06 -9.29 1.43
C PRO A 39 -5.27 -10.17 0.46
N LEU A 40 -4.61 -9.51 -0.50
CA LEU A 40 -3.96 -10.20 -1.63
C LEU A 40 -2.96 -11.27 -1.18
N PHE A 41 -2.20 -11.02 -0.10
CA PHE A 41 -1.22 -11.98 0.41
C PHE A 41 -1.88 -13.26 0.89
N GLU A 42 -2.92 -13.13 1.72
CA GLU A 42 -3.69 -14.23 2.28
C GLU A 42 -4.44 -14.99 1.17
N LEU A 43 -5.00 -14.28 0.19
CA LEU A 43 -5.66 -14.89 -0.97
C LEU A 43 -4.69 -15.75 -1.80
N LEU A 44 -3.47 -15.24 -2.04
CA LEU A 44 -2.42 -16.01 -2.72
C LEU A 44 -1.94 -17.19 -1.86
N ALA A 45 -1.81 -17.02 -0.55
CA ALA A 45 -1.42 -18.09 0.36
C ALA A 45 -2.44 -19.24 0.37
N VAL A 46 -3.75 -18.93 0.41
CA VAL A 46 -4.83 -19.93 0.31
C VAL A 46 -4.74 -20.72 -1.01
N SER A 47 -4.43 -20.05 -2.12
CA SER A 47 -4.22 -20.71 -3.41
C SER A 47 -2.99 -21.63 -3.45
N GLY A 48 -2.08 -21.49 -2.48
CA GLY A 48 -0.90 -22.32 -2.29
C GLY A 48 -1.16 -23.65 -1.56
N VAL A 49 -2.27 -23.76 -0.82
CA VAL A 49 -2.51 -24.88 0.12
C VAL A 49 -2.85 -26.19 -0.59
N CYS A 50 -3.84 -26.20 -1.47
CA CYS A 50 -4.24 -27.39 -2.23
C CYS A 50 -4.86 -27.01 -3.59
N ARG A 51 -5.06 -28.02 -4.46
CA ARG A 51 -5.66 -27.81 -5.80
C ARG A 51 -7.09 -27.26 -5.71
N THR A 52 -7.94 -27.84 -4.86
CA THR A 52 -9.33 -27.41 -4.69
C THR A 52 -9.46 -25.94 -4.28
N LEU A 53 -8.65 -25.48 -3.31
CA LEU A 53 -8.66 -24.08 -2.86
C LEU A 53 -8.11 -23.13 -3.94
N ARG A 54 -7.05 -23.57 -4.63
CA ARG A 54 -6.49 -22.83 -5.78
C ARG A 54 -7.53 -22.62 -6.87
N ASP A 55 -8.25 -23.68 -7.21
CA ASP A 55 -9.26 -23.65 -8.25
C ASP A 55 -10.44 -22.77 -7.83
N ALA A 56 -10.90 -22.88 -6.58
CA ALA A 56 -11.93 -21.99 -6.01
C ALA A 56 -11.59 -20.51 -6.20
N VAL A 57 -10.37 -20.14 -5.79
CA VAL A 57 -9.86 -18.77 -5.83
C VAL A 57 -9.63 -18.27 -7.26
N ASN A 58 -9.30 -19.16 -8.20
CA ASN A 58 -9.08 -18.81 -9.61
C ASN A 58 -10.38 -18.72 -10.41
N THR A 59 -11.40 -19.50 -10.05
CA THR A 59 -12.71 -19.48 -10.72
C THR A 59 -13.52 -18.23 -10.36
N ASP A 60 -13.40 -17.74 -9.13
CA ASP A 60 -14.08 -16.52 -8.72
C ASP A 60 -13.30 -15.27 -9.15
N VAL A 61 -13.96 -14.39 -9.89
CA VAL A 61 -13.39 -13.11 -10.35
C VAL A 61 -13.46 -12.02 -9.28
N LEU A 62 -14.41 -12.12 -8.34
CA LEU A 62 -14.76 -11.01 -7.45
C LEU A 62 -13.58 -10.52 -6.59
N PRO A 63 -12.75 -11.41 -6.01
CA PRO A 63 -11.57 -10.98 -5.23
C PRO A 63 -10.53 -10.23 -6.06
N TRP A 64 -10.53 -10.43 -7.38
CA TRP A 64 -9.56 -9.84 -8.31
C TRP A 64 -10.00 -8.51 -8.92
N LEU A 65 -11.22 -8.03 -8.62
CA LEU A 65 -11.69 -6.74 -9.15
C LEU A 65 -10.98 -5.53 -8.52
N ASN A 66 -10.40 -5.70 -7.32
CA ASN A 66 -9.68 -4.65 -6.59
C ASN A 66 -8.39 -5.24 -6.01
N ILE A 67 -7.26 -4.99 -6.68
CA ILE A 67 -5.97 -5.54 -6.30
C ILE A 67 -5.17 -4.48 -5.55
N ILE A 68 -4.75 -4.81 -4.33
CA ILE A 68 -3.86 -3.98 -3.51
C ILE A 68 -2.59 -4.77 -3.21
N VAL A 69 -1.48 -4.34 -3.83
CA VAL A 69 -0.13 -4.82 -3.55
C VAL A 69 0.52 -3.90 -2.54
N LYS A 70 0.84 -4.43 -1.37
CA LYS A 70 1.56 -3.72 -0.29
C LYS A 70 2.63 -4.62 0.32
N ALA A 71 3.41 -4.10 1.27
CA ALA A 71 4.37 -4.90 2.02
C ALA A 71 3.71 -6.13 2.67
N PRO A 72 4.37 -7.30 2.63
CA PRO A 72 5.72 -7.55 2.08
C PRO A 72 5.76 -7.89 0.57
N LEU A 73 4.62 -7.99 -0.11
CA LEU A 73 4.54 -8.43 -1.52
C LEU A 73 5.18 -7.45 -2.51
N ASN A 74 5.15 -6.16 -2.21
CA ASN A 74 5.70 -5.11 -3.07
C ASN A 74 7.18 -5.30 -3.44
N LEU A 75 7.96 -5.97 -2.58
CA LEU A 75 9.37 -6.27 -2.82
C LEU A 75 9.59 -7.43 -3.81
N ARG A 76 8.57 -8.27 -4.02
CA ARG A 76 8.66 -9.50 -4.83
C ARG A 76 7.87 -9.44 -6.14
N ILE A 77 6.98 -8.46 -6.28
CA ILE A 77 6.22 -8.23 -7.51
C ILE A 77 7.15 -7.72 -8.60
N SER A 78 7.19 -8.44 -9.73
CA SER A 78 7.76 -8.01 -11.01
C SER A 78 6.66 -7.90 -12.05
N ASP A 79 6.96 -7.37 -13.24
CA ASP A 79 6.01 -7.22 -14.34
C ASP A 79 5.27 -8.53 -14.68
N GLU A 80 5.99 -9.66 -14.76
CA GLU A 80 5.39 -10.96 -15.09
C GLU A 80 4.48 -11.49 -13.97
N VAL A 81 4.89 -11.29 -12.70
CA VAL A 81 4.08 -11.68 -11.55
C VAL A 81 2.81 -10.82 -11.47
N LEU A 82 2.96 -9.50 -11.68
CA LEU A 82 1.86 -8.56 -11.69
C LEU A 82 0.84 -8.94 -12.77
N LYS A 83 1.31 -9.16 -14.01
CA LYS A 83 0.49 -9.60 -15.14
C LYS A 83 -0.29 -10.89 -14.81
N LYS A 84 0.36 -11.89 -14.21
CA LYS A 84 -0.27 -13.16 -13.82
C LYS A 84 -1.35 -12.98 -12.75
N ILE A 85 -1.18 -12.02 -11.84
CA ILE A 85 -2.17 -11.72 -10.80
C ILE A 85 -3.34 -10.95 -11.41
N THR A 86 -3.08 -9.92 -12.22
CA THR A 86 -4.12 -9.08 -12.82
C THR A 86 -4.91 -9.81 -13.91
N SER A 87 -4.35 -10.82 -14.57
CA SER A 87 -5.07 -11.61 -15.56
C SER A 87 -6.24 -12.39 -14.96
N LYS A 88 -6.22 -12.69 -13.66
CA LYS A 88 -7.33 -13.36 -12.96
C LYS A 88 -8.62 -12.53 -12.92
N ALA A 89 -8.51 -11.21 -13.11
CA ALA A 89 -9.68 -10.34 -13.22
C ALA A 89 -10.41 -10.49 -14.57
N ASN A 90 -9.82 -11.20 -15.55
CA ASN A 90 -10.37 -11.41 -16.89
C ASN A 90 -10.85 -10.10 -17.55
N GLY A 91 -10.00 -9.06 -17.50
CA GLY A 91 -10.28 -7.74 -18.05
C GLY A 91 -11.25 -6.88 -17.25
N ARG A 92 -11.72 -7.37 -16.09
CA ARG A 92 -12.68 -6.68 -15.22
C ARG A 92 -12.06 -5.97 -14.02
N LEU A 93 -10.74 -5.87 -13.94
CA LEU A 93 -10.06 -5.16 -12.86
C LEU A 93 -10.54 -3.70 -12.83
N ARG A 94 -11.01 -3.23 -11.68
CA ARG A 94 -11.57 -1.88 -11.48
C ARG A 94 -10.60 -0.96 -10.76
N SER A 95 -9.88 -1.51 -9.76
CA SER A 95 -8.90 -0.78 -8.97
C SER A 95 -7.60 -1.57 -8.89
N LEU A 96 -6.49 -0.89 -9.17
CA LEU A 96 -5.15 -1.40 -8.99
C LEU A 96 -4.36 -0.44 -8.10
N ALA A 97 -3.86 -0.95 -6.97
CA ALA A 97 -3.00 -0.21 -6.07
C ALA A 97 -1.66 -0.93 -5.88
N LEU A 98 -0.57 -0.30 -6.30
CA LEU A 98 0.80 -0.78 -6.20
C LEU A 98 1.57 0.14 -5.25
N MET A 99 1.78 -0.32 -4.01
CA MET A 99 2.41 0.48 -2.96
C MET A 99 3.90 0.18 -2.88
N ASN A 100 4.74 1.13 -3.27
CA ASN A 100 6.20 1.00 -3.25
C ASN A 100 6.70 -0.24 -4.00
N CYS A 101 6.11 -0.55 -5.16
CA CYS A 101 6.55 -1.66 -6.02
C CYS A 101 7.66 -1.17 -6.95
N ALA A 102 8.91 -1.23 -6.50
CA ALA A 102 10.07 -0.68 -7.23
C ALA A 102 10.45 -1.50 -8.50
N ASN A 103 10.08 -2.78 -8.55
CA ASN A 103 10.41 -3.69 -9.64
C ASN A 103 9.35 -3.74 -10.76
N VAL A 104 8.34 -2.85 -10.70
CA VAL A 104 7.34 -2.70 -11.76
C VAL A 104 7.79 -1.58 -12.70
N THR A 105 7.79 -1.87 -13.99
CA THR A 105 8.22 -0.94 -15.03
C THR A 105 7.04 -0.35 -15.81
N ASP A 106 7.32 0.69 -16.59
CA ASP A 106 6.32 1.29 -17.49
C ASP A 106 5.69 0.25 -18.43
N GLU A 107 6.48 -0.70 -18.95
CA GLU A 107 6.01 -1.76 -19.85
C GLU A 107 5.12 -2.77 -19.12
N GLY A 108 5.48 -3.11 -17.89
CA GLY A 108 4.65 -3.95 -17.03
C GLY A 108 3.29 -3.32 -16.76
N LEU A 109 3.29 -2.04 -16.37
CA LEU A 109 2.06 -1.29 -16.13
C LEU A 109 1.21 -1.16 -17.40
N GLN A 110 1.84 -0.86 -18.54
CA GLN A 110 1.15 -0.71 -19.82
C GLN A 110 0.42 -2.00 -20.22
N ARG A 111 1.07 -3.16 -20.12
CA ARG A 111 0.43 -4.46 -20.40
C ARG A 111 -0.77 -4.73 -19.50
N VAL A 112 -0.69 -4.33 -18.23
CA VAL A 112 -1.78 -4.52 -17.27
C VAL A 112 -3.01 -3.71 -17.66
N VAL A 113 -2.82 -2.43 -18.03
CA VAL A 113 -3.93 -1.55 -18.41
C VAL A 113 -4.56 -1.93 -19.75
N GLU A 114 -3.76 -2.42 -20.70
CA GLU A 114 -4.26 -2.95 -21.98
C GLU A 114 -5.12 -4.20 -21.80
N GLN A 115 -4.74 -5.08 -20.86
CA GLN A 115 -5.52 -6.28 -20.55
C GLN A 115 -6.75 -5.99 -19.69
N ASN A 116 -6.80 -4.83 -19.02
CA ASN A 116 -7.86 -4.46 -18.09
C ASN A 116 -8.38 -3.04 -18.36
N PRO A 117 -9.15 -2.85 -19.44
CA PRO A 117 -9.66 -1.53 -19.84
C PRO A 117 -10.69 -0.93 -18.86
N LEU A 118 -11.13 -1.70 -17.86
CA LEU A 118 -12.14 -1.27 -16.87
C LEU A 118 -11.54 -0.60 -15.62
N ILE A 119 -10.21 -0.46 -15.55
CA ILE A 119 -9.55 0.21 -14.43
C ILE A 119 -9.96 1.68 -14.41
N ASN A 120 -10.56 2.12 -13.30
CA ASN A 120 -10.94 3.50 -13.05
C ASN A 120 -10.22 4.11 -11.83
N LYS A 121 -9.53 3.29 -11.03
CA LYS A 121 -8.70 3.71 -9.90
C LYS A 121 -7.30 3.11 -10.06
N LEU A 122 -6.30 3.92 -10.40
CA LEU A 122 -4.91 3.49 -10.54
C LEU A 122 -4.03 4.18 -9.50
N TYR A 123 -3.49 3.43 -8.55
CA TYR A 123 -2.61 3.94 -7.50
C TYR A 123 -1.25 3.29 -7.64
N VAL A 124 -0.21 4.08 -7.86
CA VAL A 124 1.18 3.63 -8.00
C VAL A 124 2.16 4.44 -7.14
N PRO A 125 1.82 4.75 -5.87
CA PRO A 125 2.68 5.59 -5.07
C PRO A 125 4.00 4.90 -4.71
N GLY A 126 5.10 5.64 -4.83
CA GLY A 126 6.45 5.15 -4.53
C GLY A 126 6.93 4.04 -5.47
N CYS A 127 6.26 3.80 -6.60
CA CYS A 127 6.74 2.91 -7.65
C CYS A 127 7.87 3.57 -8.44
N THR A 128 9.10 3.46 -7.91
CA THR A 128 10.29 4.14 -8.45
C THR A 128 10.77 3.59 -9.79
N GLY A 129 10.28 2.43 -10.23
CA GLY A 129 10.54 1.87 -11.55
C GLY A 129 9.65 2.46 -12.66
N LEU A 130 8.68 3.31 -12.30
CA LEU A 130 7.82 4.02 -13.23
C LEU A 130 8.34 5.42 -13.53
N THR A 131 8.07 5.89 -14.75
CA THR A 131 8.36 7.26 -15.19
C THR A 131 7.08 8.07 -15.35
N PRO A 132 7.16 9.43 -15.36
CA PRO A 132 6.02 10.26 -15.72
C PRO A 132 5.40 9.88 -17.06
N ASP A 133 6.23 9.60 -18.08
CA ASP A 133 5.76 9.22 -19.40
C ASP A 133 5.04 7.86 -19.40
N GLY A 134 5.55 6.88 -18.64
CA GLY A 134 4.89 5.59 -18.48
C GLY A 134 3.50 5.71 -17.89
N VAL A 135 3.35 6.53 -16.84
CA VAL A 135 2.04 6.79 -16.23
C VAL A 135 1.12 7.55 -17.18
N ILE A 136 1.63 8.53 -17.94
CA ILE A 136 0.86 9.24 -18.97
C ILE A 136 0.35 8.27 -20.04
N ARG A 137 1.21 7.35 -20.54
CA ARG A 137 0.79 6.32 -21.50
C ARG A 137 -0.33 5.44 -20.93
N ALA A 138 -0.18 4.97 -19.70
CA ALA A 138 -1.18 4.16 -19.04
C ALA A 138 -2.51 4.92 -18.82
N ALA A 139 -2.44 6.16 -18.35
CA ALA A 139 -3.60 7.02 -18.15
C ALA A 139 -4.34 7.33 -19.47
N LYS A 140 -3.59 7.56 -20.56
CA LYS A 140 -4.14 7.73 -21.90
C LYS A 140 -4.93 6.49 -22.33
N THR A 141 -4.33 5.30 -22.27
CA THR A 141 -5.00 4.04 -22.61
C THR A 141 -6.29 3.82 -21.80
N LEU A 142 -6.28 4.16 -20.52
CA LEU A 142 -7.48 4.04 -19.67
C LEU A 142 -8.53 5.13 -19.97
N SER A 143 -8.12 6.30 -20.45
CA SER A 143 -9.04 7.40 -20.81
C SER A 143 -9.78 7.20 -22.12
N GLU A 144 -9.23 6.40 -23.05
CA GLU A 144 -9.85 6.08 -24.34
C GLU A 144 -11.08 5.13 -24.20
N ASN A 145 -11.25 4.50 -23.04
CA ASN A 145 -12.34 3.57 -22.74
C ASN A 145 -13.53 4.25 -22.04
N HIS A 146 -14.76 3.83 -22.34
CA HIS A 146 -16.01 4.38 -21.76
C HIS A 146 -16.13 4.35 -20.24
N HIS A 147 -15.26 3.61 -19.54
CA HIS A 147 -15.27 3.49 -18.09
C HIS A 147 -14.40 4.53 -17.38
N GLY A 148 -13.50 5.20 -18.12
CA GLY A 148 -12.75 6.40 -17.74
C GLY A 148 -11.93 6.30 -16.45
N LEU A 149 -10.66 6.67 -16.50
CA LEU A 149 -9.88 6.85 -15.27
C LEU A 149 -10.53 7.96 -14.41
N LYS A 150 -10.84 7.63 -13.15
CA LYS A 150 -11.47 8.54 -12.17
C LYS A 150 -10.48 9.03 -11.12
N SER A 151 -9.52 8.18 -10.77
CA SER A 151 -8.57 8.45 -9.69
C SER A 151 -7.20 7.90 -10.02
N LEU A 152 -6.19 8.73 -9.81
CA LEU A 152 -4.80 8.45 -10.08
C LEU A 152 -3.96 8.90 -8.88
N MET A 153 -3.24 7.98 -8.23
CA MET A 153 -2.32 8.34 -7.13
C MET A 153 -0.90 7.99 -7.51
N ILE A 154 -0.04 9.00 -7.60
CA ILE A 154 1.27 8.94 -8.26
C ILE A 154 2.36 9.58 -7.41
N TYR A 155 2.09 9.91 -6.14
CA TYR A 155 3.13 10.48 -5.28
C TYR A 155 4.35 9.56 -5.21
N GLY A 156 5.55 10.13 -5.22
CA GLY A 156 6.80 9.38 -5.16
C GLY A 156 7.32 8.85 -6.50
N ILE A 157 6.63 9.13 -7.62
CA ILE A 157 7.25 9.04 -8.95
C ILE A 157 8.20 10.22 -9.13
N TYR A 158 9.45 9.92 -9.50
CA TYR A 158 10.50 10.93 -9.65
C TYR A 158 10.29 11.79 -10.90
N ASN A 159 10.87 13.00 -10.87
CA ASN A 159 10.92 13.94 -12.00
C ASN A 159 9.55 14.31 -12.62
N MET A 160 8.48 14.26 -11.81
CA MET A 160 7.18 14.79 -12.21
C MET A 160 7.24 16.31 -12.33
N ASN A 161 6.70 16.88 -13.41
CA ASN A 161 6.70 18.32 -13.68
C ASN A 161 5.27 18.81 -14.00
N LYS A 162 5.12 20.13 -14.16
CA LYS A 162 3.82 20.76 -14.42
C LYS A 162 3.15 20.28 -15.71
N GLN A 163 3.93 20.14 -16.78
CA GLN A 163 3.41 19.70 -18.07
C GLN A 163 2.84 18.28 -17.98
N HIS A 164 3.54 17.37 -17.30
CA HIS A 164 3.06 16.02 -17.05
C HIS A 164 1.75 16.03 -16.25
N LEU A 165 1.68 16.86 -15.19
CA LEU A 165 0.47 16.99 -14.37
C LEU A 165 -0.72 17.51 -15.20
N GLU A 166 -0.53 18.56 -16.00
CA GLU A 166 -1.56 19.10 -16.90
C GLU A 166 -2.06 18.05 -17.91
N THR A 167 -1.15 17.25 -18.47
CA THR A 167 -1.52 16.16 -19.38
C THR A 167 -2.36 15.10 -18.67
N LEU A 168 -1.98 14.66 -17.46
CA LEU A 168 -2.74 13.69 -16.68
C LEU A 168 -4.12 14.23 -16.28
N GLU A 169 -4.19 15.50 -15.88
CA GLU A 169 -5.46 16.15 -15.57
C GLU A 169 -6.39 16.20 -16.79
N SER A 170 -5.86 16.43 -17.99
CA SER A 170 -6.65 16.44 -19.22
C SER A 170 -7.34 15.10 -19.47
N TYR A 171 -6.66 13.97 -19.23
CA TYR A 171 -7.23 12.63 -19.39
C TYR A 171 -8.34 12.31 -18.38
N LEU A 172 -8.25 12.86 -17.17
CA LEU A 172 -9.31 12.73 -16.15
C LEU A 172 -10.50 13.63 -16.45
N GLN A 173 -10.27 14.82 -17.02
CA GLN A 173 -11.31 15.79 -17.36
C GLN A 173 -12.22 15.33 -18.51
N ILE A 174 -11.71 14.54 -19.46
CA ILE A 174 -12.51 13.92 -20.55
C ILE A 174 -13.76 13.21 -20.00
N ASN A 175 -13.68 12.67 -18.78
CA ASN A 175 -14.76 11.91 -18.14
C ASN A 175 -15.63 12.74 -17.16
N ARG A 176 -15.23 13.98 -16.84
CA ARG A 176 -15.90 14.82 -15.83
C ARG A 176 -17.12 15.57 -16.40
N SER A 177 -17.19 15.76 -17.71
CA SER A 177 -18.36 16.30 -18.43
C SER A 177 -19.61 15.40 -18.32
N GLN A 178 -19.46 14.15 -17.87
CA GLN A 178 -20.56 13.22 -17.58
C GLN A 178 -20.94 13.13 -16.09
N GLN A 179 -20.19 13.77 -15.18
CA GLN A 179 -20.43 13.70 -13.72
C GLN A 179 -20.58 15.10 -13.12
N LYS A 180 -21.82 15.55 -12.94
CA LYS A 180 -22.17 16.64 -12.01
C LYS A 180 -21.90 16.16 -10.58
N GLN A 181 -20.67 16.33 -10.09
CA GLN A 181 -20.39 16.31 -8.66
C GLN A 181 -20.14 17.75 -8.18
N PRO A 182 -21.05 18.33 -7.38
CA PRO A 182 -20.86 19.61 -6.72
C PRO A 182 -20.11 19.39 -5.40
N GLY A 183 -18.91 19.94 -5.26
CA GLY A 183 -18.21 19.95 -3.98
C GLY A 183 -16.73 20.25 -4.16
N GLY A 184 -16.23 21.31 -3.49
CA GLY A 184 -14.80 21.60 -3.46
C GLY A 184 -14.00 20.40 -2.95
N SER A 185 -12.80 20.20 -3.50
CA SER A 185 -11.91 19.12 -3.06
C SER A 185 -11.65 19.25 -1.56
N ARG A 186 -11.84 18.14 -0.82
CA ARG A 186 -11.53 18.09 0.60
C ARG A 186 -10.04 18.39 0.84
N PRO A 187 -9.66 19.16 1.88
CA PRO A 187 -8.27 19.40 2.24
C PRO A 187 -7.53 18.09 2.46
N LEU A 188 -6.29 17.96 1.95
CA LEU A 188 -5.46 16.79 2.20
C LEU A 188 -4.61 17.05 3.45
N LEU A 189 -4.82 16.26 4.50
CA LEU A 189 -4.06 16.41 5.74
C LEU A 189 -2.81 15.53 5.75
N PHE A 190 -1.81 15.95 6.51
CA PHE A 190 -0.52 15.27 6.55
C PHE A 190 -0.56 13.86 7.15
N HIS A 191 -1.47 13.54 8.05
CA HIS A 191 -1.57 12.16 8.55
C HIS A 191 -2.25 11.24 7.53
N GLU A 192 -3.13 11.78 6.69
CA GLU A 192 -3.92 11.01 5.72
C GLU A 192 -3.06 10.44 4.59
N TYR A 193 -1.86 11.00 4.28
CA TYR A 193 -1.00 10.45 3.23
C TYR A 193 -0.43 9.05 3.56
N LYS A 194 -0.54 8.62 4.81
CA LYS A 194 -0.10 7.30 5.25
C LYS A 194 -1.20 6.24 5.15
N ASP A 195 -2.47 6.65 5.03
CA ASP A 195 -3.58 5.72 4.89
C ASP A 195 -3.57 5.03 3.52
N CYS A 196 -4.13 3.82 3.44
CA CYS A 196 -4.19 3.07 2.19
C CYS A 196 -4.93 3.89 1.11
N PRO A 197 -4.36 4.08 -0.09
CA PRO A 197 -4.95 4.86 -1.19
C PRO A 197 -6.42 4.56 -1.50
N THR A 198 -6.85 3.31 -1.34
CA THR A 198 -8.24 2.91 -1.60
C THR A 198 -9.26 3.58 -0.69
N SER A 199 -8.87 4.02 0.51
CA SER A 199 -9.74 4.75 1.44
C SER A 199 -9.97 6.22 1.05
N ARG A 200 -9.08 6.84 0.26
CA ARG A 200 -9.14 8.30 0.02
C ARG A 200 -10.09 8.72 -1.08
N HIS A 201 -10.21 7.94 -2.16
CA HIS A 201 -11.12 8.34 -3.23
C HIS A 201 -12.60 8.32 -2.79
N ASP A 202 -12.96 7.43 -1.86
CA ASP A 202 -14.33 7.34 -1.37
C ASP A 202 -14.68 8.49 -0.38
N ASN A 203 -13.68 9.26 0.05
CA ASN A 203 -13.80 10.38 1.00
C ASN A 203 -13.81 11.78 0.36
N GLY A 204 -13.95 11.88 -0.97
CA GLY A 204 -14.08 13.17 -1.67
C GLY A 204 -12.77 13.95 -1.85
N HIS A 205 -11.62 13.25 -1.84
CA HIS A 205 -10.33 13.84 -2.17
C HIS A 205 -10.14 14.03 -3.68
N ALA A 206 -9.16 14.83 -4.06
CA ALA A 206 -8.82 15.11 -5.45
C ALA A 206 -8.56 13.83 -6.25
N ALA A 207 -8.85 13.89 -7.56
CA ALA A 207 -8.63 12.78 -8.48
C ALA A 207 -7.14 12.42 -8.61
N ILE A 208 -6.24 13.42 -8.45
CA ILE A 208 -4.78 13.28 -8.39
C ILE A 208 -4.28 13.71 -7.00
N ASP A 209 -3.34 12.96 -6.44
CA ASP A 209 -2.76 13.17 -5.10
C ASP A 209 -1.61 14.18 -5.03
N VAL A 210 -1.05 14.56 -6.18
CA VAL A 210 0.00 15.57 -6.32
C VAL A 210 -0.51 16.86 -6.96
N GLN A 211 0.09 17.98 -6.60
CA GLN A 211 -0.23 19.32 -7.11
C GLN A 211 1.05 20.17 -7.18
N VAL A 212 1.00 21.30 -7.88
CA VAL A 212 2.07 22.29 -7.82
C VAL A 212 2.12 22.92 -6.43
N CYS A 213 3.26 22.79 -5.75
CA CYS A 213 3.46 23.34 -4.42
C CYS A 213 3.55 24.87 -4.49
N PRO A 214 2.72 25.63 -3.73
CA PRO A 214 2.75 27.10 -3.78
C PRO A 214 4.02 27.73 -3.19
N LYS A 215 4.88 26.94 -2.53
CA LYS A 215 6.10 27.43 -1.87
C LYS A 215 7.38 27.16 -2.67
N CYS A 216 7.43 26.07 -3.44
CA CYS A 216 8.62 25.71 -4.22
C CYS A 216 8.35 25.46 -5.71
N ASP A 217 7.09 25.60 -6.16
CA ASP A 217 6.70 25.48 -7.56
C ASP A 217 6.88 24.07 -8.20
N GLU A 218 7.25 23.08 -7.39
CA GLU A 218 7.44 21.68 -7.78
C GLU A 218 6.14 20.85 -7.64
N VAL A 219 6.00 19.82 -8.46
CA VAL A 219 4.87 18.86 -8.36
C VAL A 219 5.10 17.88 -7.21
N ARG A 220 4.31 18.01 -6.14
CA ARG A 220 4.45 17.23 -4.91
C ARG A 220 3.07 16.99 -4.28
N MET A 221 2.98 16.10 -3.29
CA MET A 221 1.82 16.13 -2.39
C MET A 221 1.82 17.46 -1.64
N VAL A 222 0.68 18.14 -1.63
CA VAL A 222 0.48 19.44 -0.96
C VAL A 222 -0.55 19.24 0.14
N PHE A 223 -0.19 19.69 1.34
CA PHE A 223 -0.97 19.46 2.55
C PHE A 223 -1.50 20.76 3.13
N ASP A 224 -2.73 20.71 3.61
CA ASP A 224 -3.35 21.76 4.41
C ASP A 224 -3.06 21.53 5.90
N CYS A 225 -3.03 22.61 6.68
CA CYS A 225 -2.77 22.53 8.11
C CYS A 225 -4.06 22.29 8.90
N PRO A 226 -4.12 21.28 9.79
CA PRO A 226 -5.28 21.03 10.65
C PRO A 226 -5.41 22.00 11.84
N ARG A 227 -4.36 22.78 12.17
CA ARG A 227 -4.37 23.69 13.32
C ARG A 227 -5.28 24.89 13.04
N ARG A 228 -6.32 25.10 13.85
CA ARG A 228 -7.24 26.26 13.75
C ARG A 228 -6.53 27.61 13.92
N THR A 229 -5.44 27.65 14.67
CA THR A 229 -4.61 28.86 14.82
C THR A 229 -3.99 29.28 13.49
N CYS A 230 -3.65 28.33 12.61
CA CYS A 230 -3.20 28.60 11.25
C CYS A 230 -4.33 29.11 10.33
N TRP A 231 -5.60 28.98 10.74
CA TRP A 231 -6.75 29.50 9.99
C TRP A 231 -7.15 30.91 10.42
N THR A 232 -6.75 31.35 11.62
CA THR A 232 -7.24 32.57 12.28
C THR A 232 -6.20 33.66 12.45
N LYS A 233 -4.91 33.40 12.16
CA LYS A 233 -3.89 34.47 12.13
C LYS A 233 -4.26 35.47 11.04
N ILE A 234 -4.72 36.64 11.46
CA ILE A 234 -5.17 37.78 10.62
C ILE A 234 -4.08 38.20 9.60
N ASP A 235 -2.80 37.94 9.92
CA ASP A 235 -1.64 38.28 9.09
C ASP A 235 -1.13 37.16 8.16
N ARG A 236 -1.72 35.96 8.18
CA ARG A 236 -1.32 34.85 7.28
C ARG A 236 -2.54 34.13 6.72
N PRO A 237 -2.91 34.36 5.45
CA PRO A 237 -3.99 33.60 4.82
C PRO A 237 -3.70 32.09 4.84
N MET A 238 -4.74 31.26 4.78
CA MET A 238 -4.66 29.78 4.77
C MET A 238 -3.65 29.23 3.74
N THR A 239 -3.41 29.99 2.67
CA THR A 239 -2.41 29.72 1.62
C THR A 239 -0.98 29.65 2.14
N ASP A 240 -0.66 30.27 3.28
CA ASP A 240 0.71 30.28 3.81
C ASP A 240 1.12 28.97 4.47
N CYS A 241 0.17 28.29 5.10
CA CYS A 241 0.41 26.98 5.72
C CYS A 241 0.20 25.82 4.75
N ARG A 242 -0.21 26.09 3.50
CA ARG A 242 -0.39 25.10 2.45
C ARG A 242 0.93 24.86 1.72
N GLY A 243 1.39 23.62 1.67
CA GLY A 243 2.68 23.31 1.06
C GLY A 243 3.03 21.83 1.11
N CYS A 244 4.10 21.46 0.44
CA CYS A 244 4.61 20.10 0.49
C CYS A 244 5.39 19.82 1.79
N ASN A 245 5.66 18.55 2.08
CA ASN A 245 6.38 18.11 3.28
C ASN A 245 7.84 18.62 3.36
N PHE A 246 8.40 19.11 2.25
CA PHE A 246 9.76 19.67 2.23
C PHE A 246 9.77 21.17 2.49
N CYS A 247 8.70 21.88 2.15
CA CYS A 247 8.62 23.33 2.33
C CYS A 247 8.13 23.73 3.72
N ILE A 248 7.28 22.91 4.32
CA ILE A 248 6.69 23.23 5.62
C ILE A 248 6.75 21.97 6.48
N PRO A 249 7.62 21.94 7.51
CA PRO A 249 7.71 20.79 8.42
C PRO A 249 6.40 20.61 9.18
N ARG A 250 6.01 19.35 9.40
CA ARG A 250 4.75 18.98 10.05
C ARG A 250 4.98 17.93 11.12
N CYS A 251 4.22 18.06 12.20
CA CYS A 251 4.24 17.11 13.30
C CYS A 251 3.73 15.76 12.82
N GLN A 252 4.49 14.70 13.09
CA GLN A 252 4.18 13.33 12.72
C GLN A 252 2.89 12.81 13.41
N GLU A 253 2.53 13.35 14.56
CA GLU A 253 1.35 12.90 15.33
C GLU A 253 0.07 13.61 14.89
N CYS A 254 0.07 14.95 14.86
CA CYS A 254 -1.14 15.72 14.60
C CYS A 254 -1.23 16.25 13.15
N GLY A 255 -0.14 16.25 12.39
CA GLY A 255 -0.06 16.81 11.04
C GLY A 255 -0.06 18.34 10.98
N GLY A 256 -0.03 19.03 12.12
CA GLY A 256 0.08 20.49 12.21
C GLY A 256 1.45 20.99 11.75
N CYS A 257 1.49 22.18 11.13
CA CYS A 257 2.75 22.88 10.86
C CYS A 257 3.53 23.10 12.16
N VAL A 258 4.84 22.88 12.10
CA VAL A 258 5.77 23.10 13.21
C VAL A 258 6.70 24.24 12.81
N ASP A 259 6.82 25.28 13.63
CA ASP A 259 7.82 26.32 13.40
C ASP A 259 9.20 25.82 13.82
N CYS A 260 10.29 26.31 13.19
CA CYS A 260 11.66 25.81 13.46
C CYS A 260 12.08 25.91 14.93
N GLU A 261 11.47 26.81 15.70
CA GLU A 261 11.73 27.02 17.13
C GLU A 261 10.92 26.09 18.05
N GLU A 262 9.88 25.42 17.54
CA GLU A 262 9.01 24.47 18.27
C GLU A 262 9.41 22.99 18.02
N MET A 263 10.58 22.75 17.42
CA MET A 263 11.01 21.41 17.04
C MET A 263 11.69 20.71 18.21
N GLU A 264 11.00 19.72 18.78
CA GLU A 264 11.55 18.89 19.86
C GLU A 264 12.22 17.64 19.29
N GLU A 265 13.34 17.23 19.90
CA GLU A 265 14.06 16.02 19.49
C GLU A 265 13.31 14.75 19.95
N ALA A 266 12.90 13.94 18.99
CA ALA A 266 12.45 12.57 19.21
C ALA A 266 13.64 11.59 19.10
N VAL A 267 13.47 10.35 19.57
CA VAL A 267 14.45 9.28 19.32
C VAL A 267 14.46 8.91 17.83
N CYS A 268 13.29 8.87 17.20
CA CYS A 268 13.17 8.74 15.75
C CYS A 268 13.47 10.07 15.06
N ALA A 269 13.86 10.03 13.78
CA ALA A 269 14.08 11.24 12.96
C ALA A 269 12.78 11.98 12.56
N ASP A 270 11.64 11.63 13.16
CA ASP A 270 10.36 12.24 12.86
C ASP A 270 10.19 13.56 13.64
N ILE A 271 9.52 14.53 13.01
CA ILE A 271 9.27 15.85 13.59
C ILE A 271 8.06 15.76 14.52
N LEU A 272 8.20 16.24 15.76
CA LEU A 272 7.10 16.36 16.72
C LEU A 272 6.96 17.82 17.17
N CYS A 273 5.72 18.31 17.27
CA CYS A 273 5.48 19.57 17.97
C CYS A 273 5.50 19.37 19.48
N SER A 274 5.82 20.42 20.24
CA SER A 274 5.90 20.36 21.72
C SER A 274 4.65 19.77 22.37
N ASP A 275 3.44 20.11 21.90
CA ASP A 275 2.19 19.54 22.43
C ASP A 275 2.15 18.01 22.33
N CYS A 276 2.51 17.45 21.17
CA CYS A 276 2.50 16.01 20.95
C CYS A 276 3.68 15.35 21.68
N TRP A 277 4.85 15.99 21.65
CA TRP A 277 6.04 15.52 22.35
C TRP A 277 5.80 15.34 23.86
N LEU A 278 5.08 16.27 24.50
CA LEU A 278 4.74 16.22 25.92
C LEU A 278 3.81 15.06 26.29
N GLN A 279 2.93 14.65 25.37
CA GLN A 279 1.93 13.60 25.60
C GLN A 279 2.46 12.19 25.32
N LEU A 280 3.60 12.07 24.66
CA LEU A 280 4.18 10.77 24.32
C LEU A 280 5.01 10.21 25.48
N PRO A 281 4.99 8.88 25.69
CA PRO A 281 5.91 8.22 26.63
C PRO A 281 7.36 8.51 26.25
N LYS A 282 8.24 8.68 27.25
CA LYS A 282 9.63 9.07 27.06
C LYS A 282 10.56 7.97 27.51
N CYS A 283 11.70 7.85 26.84
CA CYS A 283 12.76 6.94 27.25
C CYS A 283 13.28 7.32 28.64
N ASP A 284 13.43 6.34 29.51
CA ASP A 284 13.85 6.53 30.91
C ASP A 284 15.26 7.16 31.05
N PHE A 285 16.10 7.07 30.01
CA PHE A 285 17.49 7.57 30.02
C PHE A 285 17.67 8.91 29.33
N CYS A 286 17.11 9.10 28.13
CA CYS A 286 17.33 10.32 27.34
C CYS A 286 16.15 11.29 27.39
N ASN A 287 15.04 10.92 28.03
CA ASN A 287 13.81 11.71 28.12
C ASN A 287 13.22 12.10 26.75
N LYS A 288 13.54 11.34 25.70
CA LYS A 288 12.99 11.55 24.34
C LYS A 288 11.94 10.48 24.01
N PRO A 289 10.84 10.85 23.34
CA PRO A 289 9.82 9.92 22.90
C PRO A 289 10.13 9.31 21.53
N TYR A 290 9.45 8.22 21.19
CA TYR A 290 9.19 7.85 19.79
C TYR A 290 7.84 8.43 19.35
N CYS A 291 7.70 8.72 18.05
CA CYS A 291 6.36 8.86 17.47
C CYS A 291 5.59 7.53 17.59
N LYS A 292 4.26 7.54 17.49
CA LYS A 292 3.42 6.34 17.63
C LYS A 292 3.77 5.25 16.63
N GLN A 293 4.17 5.61 15.41
CA GLN A 293 4.61 4.64 14.40
C GLN A 293 5.86 3.87 14.84
N HIS A 294 6.68 4.46 15.70
CA HIS A 294 7.94 3.91 16.18
C HIS A 294 7.90 3.49 17.66
N ALA A 295 6.74 3.57 18.32
CA ALA A 295 6.59 3.25 19.74
C ALA A 295 7.06 1.81 20.09
N GLY A 296 6.90 0.86 19.17
CA GLY A 296 7.33 -0.53 19.35
C GLY A 296 8.83 -0.80 19.22
N LYS A 297 9.67 0.22 18.95
CA LYS A 297 11.13 0.06 18.85
C LYS A 297 11.84 0.11 20.21
N GLY A 298 11.14 0.54 21.27
CA GLY A 298 11.68 0.57 22.62
C GLY A 298 11.75 -0.81 23.28
N TYR A 299 12.72 -0.99 24.17
CA TYR A 299 12.79 -2.12 25.08
C TYR A 299 12.03 -1.78 26.37
N CYS A 300 11.08 -2.63 26.77
CA CYS A 300 10.37 -2.50 28.04
C CYS A 300 10.93 -3.52 29.04
N PRO A 301 11.66 -3.09 30.09
CA PRO A 301 12.15 -3.99 31.13
C PRO A 301 10.97 -4.69 31.85
N PRO A 302 11.09 -5.99 32.18
CA PRO A 302 10.05 -6.69 32.94
C PRO A 302 9.78 -5.98 34.27
N GLY A 303 8.53 -5.59 34.52
CA GLY A 303 8.11 -4.93 35.76
C GLY A 303 8.25 -3.40 35.80
N SER A 304 8.72 -2.76 34.72
CA SER A 304 8.74 -1.29 34.58
C SER A 304 7.48 -0.76 33.88
N THR A 305 7.05 0.46 34.23
CA THR A 305 6.05 1.24 33.47
C THR A 305 6.66 2.08 32.36
N GLY A 306 7.99 2.15 32.29
CA GLY A 306 8.77 2.93 31.31
C GLY A 306 9.36 2.07 30.19
N PHE A 307 10.06 2.72 29.25
CA PHE A 307 10.81 2.05 28.20
C PHE A 307 12.20 2.66 28.05
N VAL A 308 13.13 1.86 27.53
CA VAL A 308 14.46 2.29 27.13
C VAL A 308 14.52 2.27 25.61
N CYS A 309 14.90 3.38 24.99
CA CYS A 309 15.02 3.43 23.54
C CYS A 309 16.22 2.61 23.04
N ASP A 310 16.17 2.18 21.78
CA ASP A 310 17.23 1.38 21.14
C ASP A 310 18.63 2.01 21.26
N VAL A 311 18.73 3.33 21.07
CA VAL A 311 19.98 4.09 21.21
C VAL A 311 20.54 4.00 22.64
N CYS A 312 19.68 4.21 23.64
CA CYS A 312 20.10 4.14 25.04
C CYS A 312 20.39 2.70 25.48
N TYR A 313 19.62 1.73 25.00
CA TYR A 313 19.82 0.32 25.29
C TYR A 313 21.18 -0.16 24.79
N ALA A 314 21.52 0.16 23.53
CA ALA A 314 22.83 -0.18 22.96
C ALA A 314 23.97 0.47 23.76
N LYS A 315 23.83 1.75 24.12
CA LYS A 315 24.88 2.52 24.79
C LYS A 315 25.07 2.20 26.27
N PHE A 316 24.01 1.85 26.99
CA PHE A 316 24.03 1.77 28.46
C PHE A 316 23.71 0.38 29.01
N ILE A 317 23.22 -0.57 28.21
CA ILE A 317 22.85 -1.91 28.70
C ILE A 317 23.73 -2.97 28.03
N VAL A 318 23.92 -2.91 26.71
CA VAL A 318 24.81 -3.86 26.01
C VAL A 318 26.27 -3.68 26.43
N ASP A 319 26.74 -2.43 26.53
CA ASP A 319 28.11 -2.11 26.96
C ASP A 319 28.37 -2.36 28.46
N LEU A 320 27.35 -2.63 29.27
CA LEU A 320 27.51 -3.01 30.68
C LEU A 320 27.76 -4.52 30.83
N HIS A 321 27.19 -5.34 29.95
CA HIS A 321 27.43 -6.79 29.94
C HIS A 321 28.86 -7.16 29.56
N SER A 322 29.58 -6.30 28.83
CA SER A 322 31.00 -6.51 28.49
C SER A 322 31.99 -6.10 29.60
N VAL A 323 31.50 -5.49 30.68
CA VAL A 323 32.31 -5.02 31.83
C VAL A 323 32.14 -5.93 33.06
N VAL A 324 31.17 -6.84 33.03
CA VAL A 324 30.82 -7.74 34.15
C VAL A 324 31.26 -9.20 33.92
N GLU A 325 31.94 -9.50 32.80
CA GLU A 325 32.71 -10.75 32.57
C GLU A 325 34.21 -10.49 32.64
#